data_AF-A0A4S8J8J3-F1
#
_entry.id   AF-A0A4S8J8J3-F1
#
_cell.length_a   1.000
_cell.length_b   1.000
_cell.length_c   1.000
_cell.angle_alpha   90.00
_cell.angle_beta   90.00
_cell.angle_gamma   90.00
#
_symmetry.space_group_name_H-M   'P 1'
#
loop_
_entity.id
_entity.type
_entity.pdbx_description
1 polymer ?
#
loop_
_entity_poly.entity_id
_entity_poly.type
_entity_poly.pdbx_seq_one_letter_code
_entity_poly.pdbx_strand_id
1 'polypeptide(L)'
;MEEALKSLSLDYLNLLINGQAFSDVTFSVEGRLVHAHRCILAARSLFFRRFFCGTEPPPPGLLSSPRGGAASPGATGAAVVIPVNSISYEVFLLMLQFLYSGQVSVMPQKHEPRPNCGERGCWHTHCTAAVDLALDTLAAARSFGVKQLEQITEVASPTRTLLLLPILSPPTVHLDVVLFWER
;
A
#
# COMPACT_ATOMS: atom_id res chain seq x y z
N MET A 1 11.05 -18.07 17.81
CA MET A 1 10.68 -16.64 17.80
C MET A 1 10.13 -16.22 16.45
N GLU A 2 10.80 -16.54 15.34
CA GLU A 2 10.34 -16.19 13.99
C GLU A 2 8.97 -16.78 13.62
N GLU A 3 8.71 -18.05 13.99
CA GLU A 3 7.39 -18.69 13.77
C GLU A 3 6.25 -17.98 14.51
N ALA A 4 6.50 -17.48 15.73
CA ALA A 4 5.50 -16.73 16.48
C ALA A 4 5.16 -15.40 15.81
N LEU A 5 6.15 -14.73 15.21
CA LEU A 5 5.93 -13.50 14.44
C LEU A 5 5.18 -13.76 13.13
N LYS A 6 5.46 -14.89 12.45
CA LYS A 6 4.71 -15.34 11.27
C LYS A 6 3.26 -15.69 11.60
N SER A 7 3.01 -16.36 12.73
CA SER A 7 1.65 -16.62 13.20
C SER A 7 0.91 -15.32 13.48
N LEU A 8 1.54 -14.40 14.21
CA LEU A 8 0.94 -13.10 14.53
C LEU A 8 0.60 -12.29 13.27
N SER A 9 1.49 -12.24 12.28
CA SER A 9 1.22 -11.52 11.03
C SER A 9 0.03 -12.12 10.27
N LEU A 10 -0.11 -13.46 10.27
CA LEU A 10 -1.23 -14.16 9.67
C LEU A 10 -2.54 -13.88 10.42
N ASP A 11 -2.51 -13.86 11.75
CA ASP A 11 -3.68 -13.54 12.58
C ASP A 11 -4.22 -12.13 12.27
N TYR A 12 -3.33 -11.13 12.12
CA TYR A 12 -3.74 -9.79 11.69
C TYR A 12 -4.24 -9.77 10.25
N LEU A 13 -3.60 -10.47 9.30
CA LEU A 13 -4.11 -10.55 7.93
C LEU A 13 -5.50 -11.19 7.86
N ASN A 14 -5.79 -12.17 8.71
CA ASN A 14 -7.11 -12.78 8.80
C ASN A 14 -8.18 -11.77 9.24
N LEU A 15 -7.85 -10.75 10.03
CA LEU A 15 -8.78 -9.65 10.33
C LEU A 15 -9.08 -8.81 9.08
N LEU A 16 -8.10 -8.62 8.19
CA LEU A 16 -8.30 -7.87 6.94
C LEU A 16 -9.10 -8.68 5.91
N ILE A 17 -8.82 -9.98 5.77
CA ILE A 17 -9.52 -10.88 4.84
C ILE A 17 -10.98 -11.09 5.28
N ASN A 18 -11.22 -11.30 6.57
CA ASN A 18 -12.56 -11.41 7.15
C ASN A 18 -13.12 -10.04 7.54
N GLY A 19 -12.86 -9.03 6.69
CA GLY A 19 -12.85 -7.61 7.01
C GLY A 19 -14.07 -7.04 7.73
N GLN A 20 -15.23 -7.68 7.71
CA GLN A 20 -16.41 -7.21 8.46
C GLN A 20 -16.24 -7.35 9.98
N ALA A 21 -15.60 -8.43 10.44
CA ALA A 21 -15.53 -8.75 11.85
C ALA A 21 -14.74 -7.67 12.59
N PHE A 22 -15.36 -7.04 13.59
CA PHE A 22 -14.77 -5.98 14.41
C PHE A 22 -14.34 -4.71 13.67
N SER A 23 -14.67 -4.58 12.38
CA SER A 23 -14.40 -3.33 11.64
C SER A 23 -15.23 -2.18 12.17
N ASP A 24 -14.56 -1.05 12.37
CA ASP A 24 -15.14 0.19 12.87
C ASP A 24 -14.95 1.35 11.87
N VAL A 25 -14.45 1.03 10.67
CA VAL A 25 -14.34 1.96 9.55
C VAL A 25 -14.49 1.22 8.21
N THR A 26 -15.14 1.87 7.26
CA THR A 26 -15.26 1.38 5.88
C THR A 26 -14.75 2.46 4.92
N PHE A 27 -13.92 2.06 3.97
CA PHE A 27 -13.45 2.92 2.89
C PHE A 27 -14.16 2.57 1.58
N SER A 28 -14.43 3.58 0.75
CA SER A 28 -14.84 3.36 -0.64
C SER A 28 -13.68 3.73 -1.56
N VAL A 29 -13.16 2.75 -2.29
CA VAL A 29 -12.04 2.91 -3.23
C VAL A 29 -12.47 2.37 -4.58
N GLU A 30 -12.48 3.23 -5.61
CA GLU A 30 -12.98 2.86 -6.95
C GLU A 30 -14.38 2.22 -6.92
N GLY A 31 -15.25 2.70 -6.02
CA GLY A 31 -16.60 2.15 -5.82
C GLY A 31 -16.67 0.85 -5.02
N ARG A 32 -15.54 0.29 -4.59
CA ARG A 32 -15.46 -0.94 -3.80
C ARG A 32 -15.36 -0.62 -2.31
N LEU A 33 -16.11 -1.34 -1.47
CA LEU A 33 -16.05 -1.18 -0.03
C LEU A 33 -14.92 -2.01 0.57
N VAL A 34 -14.12 -1.39 1.43
CA VAL A 34 -13.01 -2.02 2.16
C VAL A 34 -13.18 -1.77 3.64
N HIS A 35 -13.39 -2.84 4.40
CA HIS A 35 -13.54 -2.77 5.85
C HIS A 35 -12.19 -2.84 6.54
N ALA A 36 -12.01 -2.06 7.60
CA ALA A 36 -10.75 -1.98 8.34
C ALA A 36 -10.95 -1.60 9.81
N HIS A 37 -9.85 -1.53 10.54
CA HIS A 37 -9.80 -1.30 11.98
C HIS A 37 -9.03 -0.01 12.28
N ARG A 38 -9.69 1.01 12.81
CA ARG A 38 -9.09 2.33 13.12
C ARG A 38 -7.90 2.20 14.04
N CYS A 39 -7.93 1.28 15.00
CA CYS A 39 -6.85 1.05 15.96
C CYS A 39 -5.54 0.60 15.30
N ILE A 40 -5.62 -0.37 14.37
CA ILE A 40 -4.46 -0.88 13.63
C ILE A 40 -3.90 0.23 12.73
N LEU A 41 -4.79 0.90 11.98
CA LEU A 41 -4.41 1.99 11.08
C LEU A 41 -3.74 3.15 11.84
N ALA A 42 -4.32 3.61 12.94
CA ALA A 42 -3.77 4.69 13.75
C ALA A 42 -2.45 4.33 14.45
N ALA A 43 -2.26 3.05 14.82
CA ALA A 43 -1.01 2.59 15.42
C ALA A 43 0.14 2.54 14.40
N ARG A 44 -0.18 2.24 13.13
CA ARG A 44 0.81 1.97 12.07
C ARG A 44 0.98 3.13 11.08
N SER A 45 0.13 4.15 11.14
CA SER A 45 0.18 5.36 10.32
C SER A 45 -0.20 6.59 11.14
N LEU A 46 0.74 7.55 11.22
CA LEU A 46 0.49 8.83 11.88
C LEU A 46 -0.57 9.66 11.16
N PHE A 47 -0.70 9.49 9.85
CA PHE A 47 -1.76 10.12 9.06
C PHE A 47 -3.14 9.66 9.55
N PHE A 48 -3.38 8.34 9.58
CA PHE A 48 -4.66 7.81 10.06
C PHE A 48 -4.91 8.17 11.52
N ARG A 49 -3.87 8.21 12.35
CA ARG A 49 -3.99 8.67 13.74
C ARG A 49 -4.56 10.10 13.83
N ARG A 50 -3.96 11.05 13.11
CA ARG A 50 -4.42 12.45 13.09
C ARG A 50 -5.82 12.57 12.48
N PHE A 51 -6.05 11.87 11.38
CA PHE A 51 -7.33 11.86 10.68
C PHE A 51 -8.46 11.36 11.59
N PHE A 52 -8.27 10.24 12.30
CA PHE A 52 -9.29 9.71 13.20
C PHE A 52 -9.45 10.51 14.50
N CYS A 53 -8.40 11.21 14.95
CA CYS A 53 -8.46 12.12 16.09
C CYS A 53 -9.03 13.50 15.72
N GLY A 54 -9.31 13.79 14.44
CA GLY A 54 -9.80 15.08 13.97
C GLY A 54 -8.82 16.24 14.17
N THR A 55 -7.53 15.96 14.31
CA THR A 55 -6.50 16.95 14.65
C THR A 55 -6.00 17.73 13.44
N GLU A 56 -6.18 17.18 12.24
CA GLU A 56 -5.75 17.78 10.98
C GLU A 56 -6.71 17.32 9.86
N PRO A 57 -7.22 18.24 9.01
CA PRO A 57 -7.96 17.82 7.83
C PRO A 57 -7.04 17.02 6.90
N PRO A 58 -7.51 15.95 6.25
CA PRO A 58 -6.69 15.21 5.30
C PRO A 58 -6.23 16.12 4.14
N PRO A 59 -5.10 15.81 3.48
CA PRO A 59 -4.66 16.50 2.27
C PRO A 59 -5.82 16.58 1.25
N PRO A 60 -5.99 17.72 0.56
CA PRO A 60 -7.07 17.90 -0.40
C PRO A 60 -7.09 16.77 -1.43
N GLY A 61 -8.23 16.12 -1.61
CA GLY A 61 -8.43 15.07 -2.62
C GLY A 61 -8.04 13.66 -2.19
N LEU A 62 -7.23 13.46 -1.14
CA LEU A 62 -6.78 12.13 -0.73
C LEU A 62 -7.89 11.30 -0.07
N LEU A 63 -8.46 11.84 1.01
CA LEU A 63 -9.63 11.31 1.71
C LEU A 63 -10.65 12.43 1.88
N SER A 64 -11.94 12.12 1.73
CA SER A 64 -12.98 13.07 2.14
C SER A 64 -13.43 12.71 3.55
N SER A 65 -13.32 13.67 4.48
CA SER A 65 -13.93 13.52 5.79
C SER A 65 -15.44 13.29 5.63
N PRO A 66 -16.05 12.42 6.45
CA PRO A 66 -17.50 12.30 6.47
C PRO A 66 -18.13 13.66 6.75
N ARG A 67 -19.09 14.05 5.92
CA ARG A 67 -19.91 15.23 6.15
C ARG A 67 -20.75 15.00 7.40
N GLY A 68 -20.26 15.46 8.55
CA GLY A 68 -20.98 15.42 9.81
C GLY A 68 -20.16 14.82 10.94
N GLY A 69 -19.43 15.68 11.65
CA GLY A 69 -18.91 15.41 12.99
C GLY A 69 -17.65 14.56 13.02
N ALA A 70 -16.63 15.08 13.71
CA ALA A 70 -15.59 14.24 14.27
C ALA A 70 -16.24 13.04 14.95
N ALA A 71 -15.85 11.82 14.56
CA ALA A 71 -16.29 10.62 15.24
C ALA A 71 -15.73 10.66 16.67
N SER A 72 -16.50 11.27 17.58
CA SER A 72 -16.32 11.10 19.01
C SER A 72 -16.18 9.61 19.30
N PRO A 73 -15.34 9.21 20.26
CA PRO A 73 -15.05 7.81 20.57
C PRO A 73 -16.24 7.03 21.20
N GLY A 74 -17.49 7.36 20.82
CA GLY A 74 -18.71 6.74 21.30
C GLY A 74 -19.93 6.86 20.37
N ALA A 75 -19.76 7.30 19.11
CA ALA A 75 -20.86 7.33 18.13
C ALA A 75 -21.10 5.92 17.55
N THR A 76 -21.88 5.11 18.27
CA THR A 76 -22.42 3.84 17.79
C THR A 76 -23.46 4.09 16.70
N GLY A 77 -23.26 3.49 15.52
CA GLY A 77 -24.41 3.08 14.70
C GLY A 77 -24.45 3.51 13.23
N ALA A 78 -23.60 4.41 12.75
CA ALA A 78 -23.50 4.66 11.31
C ALA A 78 -22.12 4.22 10.82
N ALA A 79 -22.08 3.16 10.01
CA ALA A 79 -20.89 2.78 9.27
C ALA A 79 -20.54 3.92 8.31
N VAL A 80 -19.68 4.82 8.78
CA VAL A 80 -19.23 5.96 8.01
C VAL A 80 -18.32 5.43 6.90
N VAL A 81 -18.76 5.59 5.65
CA VAL A 81 -17.98 5.24 4.46
C VAL A 81 -17.10 6.44 4.09
N ILE A 82 -15.78 6.24 4.13
CA ILE A 82 -14.78 7.25 3.80
C ILE A 82 -14.30 7.03 2.36
N PRO A 83 -14.56 7.97 1.43
CA PRO A 83 -14.08 7.83 0.06
C PRO A 83 -12.56 8.09 -0.03
N VAL A 84 -11.90 7.28 -0.86
CA VAL A 84 -10.49 7.38 -1.23
C VAL A 84 -10.43 7.64 -2.74
N ASN A 85 -9.90 8.80 -3.16
CA ASN A 85 -10.03 9.23 -4.56
C ASN A 85 -8.71 9.22 -5.34
N SER A 86 -7.55 9.20 -4.67
CA SER A 86 -6.25 9.42 -5.33
C SER A 86 -5.41 8.16 -5.56
N ILE A 87 -5.92 6.98 -5.17
CA ILE A 87 -5.20 5.72 -5.30
C ILE A 87 -6.14 4.61 -5.76
N SER A 88 -5.60 3.65 -6.51
CA SER A 88 -6.36 2.48 -6.97
C SER A 88 -6.68 1.53 -5.82
N TYR A 89 -7.67 0.67 -6.02
CA TYR A 89 -8.04 -0.36 -5.06
C TYR A 89 -6.88 -1.31 -4.74
N GLU A 90 -6.09 -1.68 -5.75
CA GLU A 90 -4.93 -2.57 -5.61
C GLU A 90 -3.86 -1.94 -4.70
N VAL A 91 -3.51 -0.68 -4.96
CA VAL A 91 -2.53 0.06 -4.16
C VAL A 91 -3.02 0.24 -2.71
N PHE A 92 -4.31 0.53 -2.53
CA PHE A 92 -4.88 0.64 -1.18
C PHE A 92 -4.81 -0.69 -0.42
N LEU A 93 -5.16 -1.80 -1.07
CA LEU A 93 -5.05 -3.12 -0.45
C LEU A 93 -3.61 -3.51 -0.11
N LEU A 94 -2.64 -3.25 -0.99
CA LEU A 94 -1.22 -3.49 -0.71
C LEU A 94 -0.75 -2.71 0.52
N MET A 95 -1.15 -1.44 0.62
CA MET A 95 -0.87 -0.63 1.79
C MET A 95 -1.52 -1.21 3.06
N LEU A 96 -2.79 -1.64 3.00
CA LEU A 96 -3.45 -2.27 4.14
C LEU A 96 -2.76 -3.59 4.54
N GLN A 97 -2.44 -4.46 3.59
CA GLN A 97 -1.70 -5.70 3.86
C GLN A 97 -0.39 -5.42 4.59
N PHE A 98 0.34 -4.38 4.20
CA PHE A 98 1.55 -3.94 4.89
C PHE A 98 1.27 -3.44 6.32
N LEU A 99 0.22 -2.63 6.51
CA LEU A 99 -0.12 -2.12 7.84
C LEU A 99 -0.49 -3.25 8.82
N TYR A 100 -1.14 -4.31 8.35
CA TYR A 100 -1.56 -5.45 9.16
C TYR A 100 -0.45 -6.49 9.38
N SER A 101 0.33 -6.83 8.35
CA SER A 101 1.32 -7.91 8.43
C SER A 101 2.75 -7.46 8.66
N GLY A 102 3.05 -6.18 8.38
CA GLY A 102 4.42 -5.68 8.30
C GLY A 102 5.18 -6.12 7.05
N GLN A 103 4.52 -6.84 6.12
CA GLN A 103 5.12 -7.33 4.87
C GLN A 103 4.31 -6.85 3.67
N VAL A 104 5.00 -6.62 2.55
CA VAL A 104 4.37 -6.27 1.28
C VAL A 104 5.11 -7.00 0.16
N SER A 105 4.36 -7.62 -0.73
CA SER A 105 4.90 -8.16 -1.98
C SER A 105 4.48 -7.24 -3.12
N VAL A 106 5.27 -6.21 -3.38
CA VAL A 106 5.09 -5.33 -4.56
C VAL A 106 5.49 -6.08 -5.84
N MET A 107 6.29 -7.14 -5.67
CA MET A 107 6.70 -8.04 -6.74
C MET A 107 5.61 -9.10 -6.96
N PRO A 108 5.07 -9.25 -8.18
CA PRO A 108 4.11 -10.31 -8.48
C PRO A 108 4.81 -11.68 -8.50
N GLN A 109 4.14 -12.68 -7.93
CA GLN A 109 4.54 -14.08 -8.08
C GLN A 109 4.37 -14.49 -9.56
N LYS A 110 5.29 -15.33 -10.05
CA LYS A 110 5.59 -15.66 -11.46
C LYS A 110 4.40 -16.04 -12.39
N HIS A 111 3.16 -16.14 -11.90
CA HIS A 111 2.03 -16.72 -12.64
C HIS A 111 0.68 -15.99 -12.56
N GLU A 112 0.55 -14.83 -11.90
CA GLU A 112 -0.74 -14.11 -11.89
C GLU A 112 -0.84 -13.08 -13.05
N PRO A 113 -1.92 -13.13 -13.85
CA PRO A 113 -2.16 -12.15 -14.91
C PRO A 113 -2.48 -10.79 -14.30
N ARG A 114 -1.70 -9.76 -14.65
CA ARG A 114 -2.01 -8.39 -14.24
C ARG A 114 -3.18 -7.84 -15.05
N PRO A 115 -4.17 -7.17 -14.42
CA PRO A 115 -5.27 -6.55 -15.14
C PRO A 115 -4.81 -5.50 -16.17
N ASN A 116 -3.62 -4.91 -15.96
CA ASN A 116 -3.01 -3.91 -16.85
C ASN A 116 -1.81 -4.43 -17.68
N CYS A 117 -1.46 -5.74 -17.67
CA CYS A 117 -0.49 -6.31 -18.63
C CYS A 117 -1.25 -7.18 -19.66
N GLY A 118 -1.39 -6.69 -20.89
CA GLY A 118 -2.04 -7.43 -21.99
C GLY A 118 -1.17 -8.51 -22.65
N GLU A 119 0.11 -8.62 -22.27
CA GLU A 119 1.08 -9.49 -22.95
C GLU A 119 1.31 -10.81 -22.19
N ARG A 120 0.97 -11.93 -22.85
CA ARG A 120 1.15 -13.31 -22.33
C ARG A 120 2.60 -13.74 -22.09
N GLY A 121 3.58 -12.91 -22.47
CA GLY A 121 5.01 -13.17 -22.30
C GLY A 121 5.75 -12.12 -21.45
N CYS A 122 5.05 -11.22 -20.76
CA CYS A 122 5.71 -10.14 -20.01
C CYS A 122 6.45 -10.69 -18.78
N TRP A 123 7.74 -10.35 -18.67
CA TRP A 123 8.52 -10.56 -17.45
C TRP A 123 8.05 -9.51 -16.45
N HIS A 124 7.07 -9.85 -15.61
CA HIS A 124 6.41 -8.91 -14.72
C HIS A 124 7.33 -8.18 -13.73
N THR A 125 8.61 -8.57 -13.62
CA THR A 125 9.64 -7.84 -12.86
C THR A 125 10.16 -6.58 -13.57
N HIS A 126 9.93 -6.46 -14.89
CA HIS A 126 10.40 -5.35 -15.74
C HIS A 126 9.30 -4.76 -16.64
N CYS A 127 8.03 -5.13 -16.45
CA CYS A 127 6.95 -4.53 -17.23
C CYS A 127 6.60 -3.13 -16.69
N THR A 128 6.17 -2.23 -17.57
CA THR A 128 5.74 -0.87 -17.22
C THR A 128 4.70 -0.89 -16.11
N ALA A 129 3.71 -1.78 -16.20
CA ALA A 129 2.70 -1.95 -15.16
C ALA A 129 3.29 -2.24 -13.76
N ALA A 130 4.41 -2.97 -13.67
CA ALA A 130 5.08 -3.25 -12.39
C ALA A 130 5.80 -2.04 -11.82
N VAL A 131 6.44 -1.26 -12.70
CA VAL A 131 7.02 0.03 -12.33
C VAL A 131 5.92 0.99 -11.88
N ASP A 132 4.83 1.11 -12.63
CA ASP A 132 3.70 1.98 -12.30
C ASP A 132 3.09 1.63 -10.94
N LEU A 133 2.83 0.34 -10.69
CA LEU A 133 2.31 -0.12 -9.39
C LEU A 133 3.28 0.20 -8.24
N ALA A 134 4.58 0.04 -8.44
CA ALA A 134 5.58 0.36 -7.43
C ALA A 134 5.64 1.87 -7.15
N LEU A 135 5.57 2.71 -8.19
CA LEU A 135 5.53 4.16 -8.07
C LEU A 135 4.25 4.63 -7.38
N ASP A 136 3.09 4.07 -7.74
CA ASP A 136 1.82 4.39 -7.10
C ASP A 136 1.81 3.96 -5.63
N THR A 137 2.37 2.80 -5.31
CA THR A 137 2.52 2.33 -3.93
C THR A 137 3.44 3.24 -3.12
N LEU A 138 4.54 3.73 -3.71
CA LEU A 138 5.43 4.71 -3.09
C LEU A 138 4.71 6.05 -2.84
N ALA A 139 3.97 6.55 -3.84
CA ALA A 139 3.20 7.79 -3.72
C ALA A 139 2.11 7.67 -2.64
N ALA A 140 1.43 6.53 -2.56
CA ALA A 140 0.48 6.22 -1.50
C ALA A 140 1.16 6.17 -0.13
N ALA A 141 2.28 5.45 0.00
CA ALA A 141 3.00 5.34 1.27
C ALA A 141 3.39 6.71 1.83
N ARG A 142 3.84 7.64 0.97
CA ARG A 142 4.12 9.03 1.35
C ARG A 142 2.86 9.77 1.80
N SER A 143 1.79 9.69 1.01
CA SER A 143 0.53 10.39 1.29
C SER A 143 -0.13 9.93 2.59
N PHE A 144 -0.09 8.63 2.87
CA PHE A 144 -0.62 8.02 4.09
C PHE A 144 0.41 7.92 5.23
N GLY A 145 1.60 8.53 5.08
CA GLY A 145 2.61 8.61 6.13
C GLY A 145 3.15 7.26 6.63
N VAL A 146 3.23 6.26 5.76
CA VAL A 146 3.71 4.90 6.06
C VAL A 146 5.21 4.81 5.72
N LYS A 147 6.06 5.42 6.56
CA LYS A 147 7.51 5.58 6.29
C LYS A 147 8.25 4.29 5.98
N GLN A 148 7.91 3.18 6.64
CA GLN A 148 8.57 1.90 6.39
C GLN A 148 8.26 1.38 4.98
N LEU A 149 7.02 1.54 4.51
CA LEU A 149 6.61 1.16 3.16
C LEU A 149 7.27 2.06 2.11
N GLU A 150 7.36 3.36 2.38
CA GLU A 150 8.11 4.31 1.55
C GLU A 150 9.57 3.86 1.38
N GLN A 151 10.27 3.54 2.47
CA GLN A 151 11.66 3.09 2.40
C GLN A 151 11.82 1.79 1.60
N ILE A 152 10.96 0.80 1.81
CA ILE A 152 11.00 -0.48 1.09
C ILE A 152 10.75 -0.26 -0.41
N THR A 153 9.76 0.56 -0.77
CA THR A 153 9.40 0.84 -2.17
C THR A 153 10.39 1.75 -2.88
N GLU A 154 11.05 2.68 -2.18
CA GLU A 154 12.13 3.50 -2.74
C GLU A 154 13.36 2.68 -3.13
N VAL A 155 13.71 1.67 -2.33
CA VAL A 155 14.84 0.78 -2.62
C VAL A 155 14.49 -0.20 -3.75
N ALA A 156 13.23 -0.60 -3.86
CA ALA A 156 12.73 -1.46 -4.93
C ALA A 156 12.45 -0.70 -6.25
N SER A 157 12.32 0.63 -6.22
CA SER A 157 12.02 1.42 -7.41
C SER A 157 13.25 1.57 -8.31
N PRO A 158 13.14 1.25 -9.62
CA PRO A 158 14.23 1.42 -10.58
C PRO A 158 14.70 2.88 -10.69
N THR A 159 13.90 3.86 -10.27
CA THR A 159 14.26 5.29 -10.33
C THR A 159 15.45 5.63 -9.42
N ARG A 160 15.63 4.96 -8.28
CA ARG A 160 16.79 5.18 -7.40
C ARG A 160 18.05 4.47 -7.92
N THR A 161 17.87 3.32 -8.58
CA THR A 161 18.93 2.65 -9.35
C THR A 161 19.39 3.48 -10.55
N LEU A 162 18.46 4.16 -11.23
CA LEU A 162 18.74 5.04 -12.38
C LEU A 162 19.40 6.37 -11.98
N LEU A 163 19.05 6.95 -10.83
CA LEU A 163 19.67 8.19 -10.33
C LEU A 163 21.07 7.99 -9.72
N LEU A 164 21.44 6.75 -9.37
CA LEU A 164 22.78 6.38 -8.91
C LEU A 164 23.71 5.88 -10.05
N LEU A 165 23.26 5.92 -11.31
CA LEU A 165 24.10 5.71 -12.49
C LEU A 165 24.56 7.08 -13.02
N PRO A 166 25.69 7.65 -12.56
CA PRO A 166 26.31 8.74 -13.28
C PRO A 166 26.92 8.18 -14.57
N ILE A 167 26.43 8.68 -15.71
CA ILE A 167 27.25 9.02 -16.88
C ILE A 167 28.20 7.90 -17.34
N LEU A 168 27.67 6.79 -17.87
CA LEU A 168 28.39 6.05 -18.91
C LEU A 168 27.43 5.71 -20.06
N SER A 169 27.93 6.03 -21.25
CA SER A 169 27.34 6.14 -22.58
C SER A 169 26.48 4.96 -23.09
N PRO A 170 25.69 5.15 -24.18
CA PRO A 170 24.90 4.10 -24.83
C PRO A 170 25.74 3.36 -25.91
N PRO A 171 25.15 2.42 -26.68
CA PRO A 171 24.31 1.30 -26.27
C PRO A 171 24.91 0.00 -26.82
N THR A 172 25.26 -0.98 -25.99
CA THR A 172 25.39 -2.37 -26.46
C THR A 172 25.53 -3.28 -25.25
N VAL A 173 25.11 -4.54 -25.47
CA VAL A 173 25.31 -5.73 -24.62
C VAL A 173 24.47 -5.88 -23.36
N HIS A 174 23.34 -6.58 -23.55
CA HIS A 174 22.98 -7.83 -22.88
C HIS A 174 23.84 -8.25 -21.66
N LEU A 175 23.13 -8.54 -20.56
CA LEU A 175 23.52 -9.31 -19.36
C LEU A 175 24.30 -8.55 -18.27
N ASP A 176 24.05 -9.01 -17.04
CA ASP A 176 24.72 -8.65 -15.77
C ASP A 176 24.16 -7.51 -14.91
N VAL A 177 22.85 -7.52 -14.63
CA VAL A 177 22.28 -6.86 -13.41
C VAL A 177 21.78 -7.88 -12.37
N VAL A 178 21.82 -9.18 -12.69
CA VAL A 178 21.25 -10.24 -11.83
C VAL A 178 22.11 -10.59 -10.60
N LEU A 179 23.38 -10.19 -10.55
CA LEU A 179 24.30 -10.68 -9.50
C LEU A 179 24.51 -9.77 -8.28
N PHE A 180 23.82 -8.63 -8.18
CA PHE A 180 24.03 -7.72 -7.03
C PHE A 180 22.94 -7.81 -5.94
N TRP A 181 21.88 -8.60 -6.12
CA TRP A 181 20.73 -8.67 -5.20
C TRP A 181 20.60 -9.96 -4.38
N GLU A 182 21.60 -10.84 -4.38
CA GLU A 182 21.69 -12.00 -3.46
C GLU A 182 22.99 -11.97 -2.63
N ARG A 183 23.15 -10.94 -1.80
CA ARG A 183 24.04 -11.04 -0.63
C ARG A 183 23.58 -10.18 0.53
#